data_AF-A0AAD5K0J8-F1
#
_entry.id   AF-A0AAD5K0J8-F1
#
_cell.length_a   1.000
_cell.length_b   1.000
_cell.length_c   1.000
_cell.angle_alpha   90.00
_cell.angle_beta   90.00
_cell.angle_gamma   90.00
#
_symmetry.space_group_name_H-M   'P 1'
#
loop_
_entity.id
_entity.type
_entity.pdbx_description
1 polymer ?
#
loop_
_entity_poly.entity_id
_entity_poly.type
_entity_poly.pdbx_seq_one_letter_code
_entity_poly.pdbx_strand_id
1 'polypeptide(L)'
;MNQCITFLFSLDIQSAARAQRRAQQQQQYQQQQQQQQQQEIWCICREPAHGKMIQCDNDQCHYQWFHFSCVGLKKAPKGDWYCEEYQNQHKDKKQKK
;
A
#
# COMPACT_ATOMS: atom_id res chain seq x y z
N MET A 1 -10.95 59.73 -14.28
CA MET A 1 -12.04 58.73 -14.25
C MET A 1 -11.61 57.49 -15.02
N ASN A 2 -10.71 56.64 -14.50
CA ASN A 2 -10.21 55.48 -15.25
C ASN A 2 -9.64 54.34 -14.36
N GLN A 3 -10.28 54.05 -13.21
CA GLN A 3 -9.81 53.00 -12.29
C GLN A 3 -10.63 51.70 -12.33
N CYS A 4 -11.50 51.47 -13.32
CA CYS A 4 -12.38 50.29 -13.35
C CYS A 4 -12.14 49.30 -14.52
N ILE A 5 -11.25 49.59 -15.48
CA ILE A 5 -11.14 48.77 -16.71
C ILE A 5 -10.07 47.67 -16.61
N THR A 6 -9.13 47.75 -15.66
CA THR A 6 -8.05 46.75 -15.49
C THR A 6 -8.46 45.51 -14.69
N PHE A 7 -9.65 45.49 -14.09
CA PHE A 7 -10.09 44.37 -13.25
C PHE A 7 -10.76 43.21 -14.01
N LEU A 8 -11.09 43.36 -15.29
CA LEU A 8 -11.68 42.26 -16.08
C LEU A 8 -10.65 41.45 -16.90
N PHE A 9 -9.53 42.04 -17.32
CA PHE A 9 -8.49 41.29 -18.05
C PHE A 9 -7.52 40.50 -17.15
N SER A 10 -7.54 40.73 -15.84
CA SER A 10 -6.66 40.05 -14.87
C SER A 10 -7.28 38.78 -14.26
N LEU A 11 -8.59 38.56 -14.42
CA LEU A 11 -9.29 37.41 -13.83
C LEU A 11 -9.18 36.12 -14.67
N ASP A 12 -8.96 36.23 -15.98
CA ASP A 12 -8.80 35.08 -16.89
C ASP A 12 -7.40 34.43 -16.79
N ILE A 13 -6.36 35.25 -16.59
CA ILE A 13 -4.99 34.76 -16.37
C ILE A 13 -4.87 34.12 -14.97
N GLN A 14 -5.54 34.71 -13.97
CA GLN A 14 -5.56 34.17 -12.60
C GLN A 14 -6.41 32.90 -12.46
N SER A 15 -7.50 32.75 -13.22
CA SER A 15 -8.36 31.56 -13.20
C SER A 15 -7.66 30.33 -13.81
N ALA A 16 -6.96 30.51 -14.93
CA ALA A 16 -6.15 29.47 -15.57
C ALA A 16 -5.00 28.97 -14.66
N ALA A 17 -4.25 29.89 -14.04
CA ALA A 17 -3.15 29.53 -13.14
C ALA A 17 -3.63 28.82 -11.86
N ARG A 18 -4.81 29.19 -11.33
CA ARG A 18 -5.43 28.51 -10.17
C ARG A 18 -5.95 27.12 -10.56
N ALA A 19 -6.52 26.95 -11.76
CA ALA A 19 -6.95 25.65 -12.28
C ALA A 19 -5.76 24.70 -12.49
N GLN A 20 -4.66 25.19 -13.08
CA GLN A 20 -3.43 24.42 -13.28
C GLN A 20 -2.82 23.93 -11.96
N ARG A 21 -2.73 24.78 -10.92
CA ARG A 21 -2.23 24.37 -9.60
C ARG A 21 -3.07 23.27 -8.94
N ARG A 22 -4.40 23.34 -9.06
CA ARG A 22 -5.30 22.29 -8.55
C ARG A 22 -5.09 20.97 -9.29
N ALA A 23 -4.97 21.01 -10.62
CA ALA A 23 -4.70 19.82 -11.43
C ALA A 23 -3.34 19.18 -11.08
N GLN A 24 -2.29 19.99 -10.91
CA GLN A 24 -0.96 19.52 -10.47
C GLN A 24 -1.01 18.89 -9.07
N GLN A 25 -1.71 19.52 -8.12
CA GLN A 25 -1.86 19.00 -6.77
C GLN A 25 -2.64 17.68 -6.75
N GLN A 26 -3.68 17.54 -7.56
CA GLN A 26 -4.42 16.28 -7.74
C GLN A 26 -3.53 15.18 -8.33
N GLN A 27 -2.74 15.50 -9.36
CA GLN A 27 -1.80 14.55 -9.95
C GLN A 27 -0.73 14.10 -8.95
N GLN A 28 -0.16 15.04 -8.17
CA GLN A 28 0.79 14.71 -7.11
C GLN A 28 0.17 13.81 -6.03
N TYR A 29 -1.07 14.07 -5.64
CA TYR A 29 -1.80 13.22 -4.69
C TYR A 29 -2.00 11.80 -5.21
N GLN A 30 -2.41 11.65 -6.48
CA GLN A 30 -2.56 10.34 -7.11
C GLN A 30 -1.23 9.58 -7.17
N GLN A 31 -0.13 10.26 -7.52
CA GLN A 31 1.21 9.65 -7.52
C GLN A 31 1.65 9.23 -6.11
N GLN A 32 1.42 10.05 -5.09
CA GLN A 32 1.73 9.71 -3.71
C GLN A 32 0.93 8.49 -3.23
N GLN A 33 -0.36 8.40 -3.55
CA GLN A 33 -1.15 7.22 -3.19
C GLN A 33 -0.63 5.94 -3.85
N GLN A 34 -0.27 5.99 -5.13
CA GLN A 34 0.31 4.84 -5.83
C GLN A 34 1.64 4.41 -5.20
N GLN A 35 2.49 5.36 -4.81
CA GLN A 35 3.75 5.07 -4.12
C GLN A 35 3.51 4.46 -2.73
N GLN A 36 2.53 4.95 -1.97
CA GLN A 36 2.17 4.39 -0.66
C GLN A 36 1.74 2.93 -0.78
N GLN A 37 0.90 2.60 -1.77
CA GLN A 37 0.48 1.22 -2.04
C GLN A 37 1.65 0.30 -2.39
N GLN A 38 2.70 0.83 -3.02
CA GLN A 38 3.90 0.06 -3.35
C GLN A 38 4.84 -0.13 -2.15
N GLN A 39 4.79 0.73 -1.14
CA GLN A 39 5.71 0.69 0.00
C GLN A 39 5.26 -0.23 1.14
N GLU A 40 4.03 -0.71 1.10
CA GLU A 40 3.52 -1.63 2.12
C GLU A 40 4.14 -3.02 1.96
N ILE A 41 5.26 -3.22 2.66
CA ILE A 41 6.01 -4.47 2.71
C ILE A 41 5.51 -5.31 3.88
N TRP A 42 4.76 -6.35 3.56
CA TRP A 42 4.23 -7.28 4.57
C TRP A 42 4.87 -8.67 4.51
N CYS A 43 5.34 -9.13 3.34
CA CYS A 43 5.87 -10.49 3.20
C CYS A 43 7.38 -10.58 3.47
N ILE A 44 7.86 -11.77 3.83
CA ILE A 44 9.29 -12.10 4.04
C ILE A 44 10.18 -11.84 2.81
N CYS A 45 9.62 -11.80 1.60
CA CYS A 45 10.38 -11.45 0.39
C CYS A 45 10.72 -9.95 0.29
N ARG A 46 10.17 -9.12 1.18
CA ARG A 46 10.29 -7.66 1.19
C ARG A 46 9.77 -6.98 -0.07
N GLU A 47 8.89 -7.64 -0.80
CA GLU A 47 8.25 -7.09 -1.99
C GLU A 47 6.88 -6.50 -1.65
N PRO A 48 6.40 -5.55 -2.48
CA PRO A 48 5.06 -4.98 -2.33
C PRO A 48 3.97 -6.06 -2.33
N ALA A 49 2.84 -5.77 -1.68
CA ALA A 49 1.65 -6.59 -1.77
C ALA A 49 1.20 -6.76 -3.24
N HIS A 50 1.19 -7.99 -3.75
CA HIS A 50 0.83 -8.27 -5.14
C HIS A 50 0.14 -9.63 -5.31
N GLY A 51 -0.80 -9.71 -6.24
CA GLY A 51 -1.47 -10.97 -6.56
C GLY A 51 -2.26 -11.57 -5.39
N LYS A 52 -2.06 -12.87 -5.13
CA LYS A 52 -2.76 -13.60 -4.06
C LYS A 52 -1.92 -13.61 -2.78
N MET A 53 -2.53 -13.13 -1.69
CA MET A 53 -1.90 -13.09 -0.38
C MET A 53 -2.78 -13.79 0.66
N ILE A 54 -2.14 -14.33 1.69
CA ILE A 54 -2.76 -14.98 2.84
C ILE A 54 -2.33 -14.29 4.12
N GLN A 55 -3.27 -14.15 5.07
CA GLN A 55 -2.99 -13.64 6.40
C GLN A 55 -2.63 -14.79 7.33
N CYS A 56 -1.64 -14.59 8.19
CA CYS A 56 -1.32 -15.48 9.30
C CYS A 56 -2.29 -15.21 10.45
N ASP A 57 -2.96 -16.25 10.95
CA ASP A 57 -3.91 -16.17 12.08
C ASP A 57 -3.23 -15.96 13.45
N ASN A 58 -1.90 -15.87 13.49
CA ASN A 58 -1.20 -15.50 14.72
C ASN A 58 -1.15 -13.98 14.87
N ASP A 59 -1.85 -13.44 15.88
CA ASP A 59 -1.86 -12.01 16.23
C ASP A 59 -0.47 -11.45 16.56
N GLN A 60 0.48 -12.30 16.95
CA GLN A 60 1.86 -11.91 17.26
C GLN A 60 2.81 -12.02 16.05
N CYS A 61 2.28 -12.25 14.84
CA CYS A 61 3.10 -12.32 13.62
C CYS A 61 3.56 -10.92 13.19
N HIS A 62 4.86 -10.72 12.98
CA HIS A 62 5.43 -9.43 12.55
C HIS A 62 4.96 -8.99 11.17
N TYR A 63 4.81 -9.96 10.27
CA TYR A 63 4.58 -9.72 8.84
C TYR A 63 3.09 -9.78 8.46
N GLN A 64 2.30 -10.61 9.16
CA GLN A 64 0.86 -10.86 8.97
C GLN A 64 0.44 -11.32 7.57
N TRP A 65 0.93 -10.75 6.46
CA TRP A 65 0.55 -11.10 5.09
C TRP A 65 1.69 -11.71 4.28
N PHE A 66 1.38 -12.77 3.55
CA PHE A 66 2.36 -13.51 2.77
C PHE A 66 1.85 -13.79 1.36
N HIS A 67 2.73 -13.71 0.36
CA HIS A 67 2.39 -14.14 -0.99
C HIS A 67 2.30 -15.66 -1.05
N PHE A 68 1.34 -16.16 -1.80
CA PHE A 68 1.12 -17.60 -1.98
C PHE A 68 2.38 -18.34 -2.46
N SER A 69 3.14 -17.74 -3.37
CA SER A 69 4.42 -18.25 -3.88
C SER A 69 5.49 -18.34 -2.79
N CYS A 70 5.58 -17.34 -1.92
CA CYS A 70 6.58 -17.27 -0.85
C CYS A 70 6.39 -18.35 0.22
N VAL A 71 5.15 -18.82 0.43
CA VAL A 71 4.81 -19.85 1.42
C VAL A 71 4.38 -21.18 0.79
N GLY A 72 4.64 -21.37 -0.50
CA GLY A 72 4.35 -22.61 -1.22
C GLY A 72 2.86 -22.96 -1.35
N LEU A 73 1.94 -22.01 -1.13
CA LEU A 73 0.51 -22.21 -1.28
C LEU A 73 0.07 -22.05 -2.74
N LYS A 74 -0.71 -23.00 -3.25
CA LYS A 74 -1.33 -22.90 -4.59
C LYS A 74 -2.79 -22.46 -4.52
N LYS A 75 -3.45 -22.71 -3.39
CA LYS A 75 -4.85 -22.41 -3.11
C LYS A 75 -4.98 -21.95 -1.68
N ALA A 76 -5.98 -21.12 -1.40
CA ALA A 76 -6.30 -20.73 -0.04
C ALA A 76 -6.66 -21.99 0.76
N PRO A 77 -6.01 -22.24 1.92
CA PRO A 77 -6.41 -23.29 2.83
C PRO A 77 -7.82 -23.01 3.37
N LYS A 78 -8.51 -24.07 3.80
CA LYS A 78 -9.79 -23.94 4.48
C LYS A 78 -9.52 -23.91 5.99
N GLY A 79 -9.82 -22.78 6.63
CA GLY A 79 -9.57 -22.56 8.05
C GLY A 79 -8.25 -21.85 8.31
N ASP A 80 -7.82 -21.89 9.57
CA ASP A 80 -6.69 -21.10 10.07
C ASP A 80 -5.37 -21.53 9.42
N TRP A 81 -4.57 -20.55 9.03
CA TRP A 81 -3.26 -20.76 8.45
C TRP A 81 -2.19 -20.00 9.23
N TYR A 82 -1.09 -20.69 9.50
CA TYR A 82 0.04 -20.14 10.22
C TYR A 82 1.29 -20.13 9.34
N CYS A 83 2.02 -19.02 9.39
CA CYS A 83 3.27 -18.86 8.66
C CYS A 83 4.37 -19.82 9.13
N GLU A 84 5.35 -20.08 8.27
CA GLU A 84 6.45 -21.03 8.54
C GLU A 84 7.26 -20.63 9.78
N GLU A 85 7.42 -19.33 10.04
CA GLU A 85 8.11 -18.82 11.23
C GLU A 85 7.42 -19.29 12.53
N TYR A 86 6.10 -19.15 12.60
CA TYR A 86 5.31 -19.65 13.72
C TYR A 86 5.41 -21.17 13.84
N GLN A 87 5.30 -21.89 12.71
CA GLN A 87 5.38 -23.36 12.72
C GLN A 87 6.74 -23.87 13.20
N ASN A 88 7.84 -23.18 12.86
CA ASN A 88 9.19 -23.58 13.26
C ASN A 88 9.41 -23.37 14.76
N GLN A 89 9.00 -22.21 15.31
CA GLN A 89 9.10 -21.92 16.75
C GLN A 89 8.34 -22.94 17.63
N HIS A 90 7.28 -23.55 17.10
CA HIS A 90 6.47 -24.53 17.82
C HIS A 90 6.85 -26.01 17.56
N LYS A 91 7.74 -26.30 16.59
CA LYS A 91 8.22 -27.68 16.30
C LYS A 91 9.33 -28.13 17.24
N ASP A 92 10.17 -27.22 17.72
CA ASP A 92 11.39 -27.55 18.48
C ASP A 92 11.12 -28.17 19.86
N LYS A 93 9.90 -28.06 20.39
CA LYS A 93 9.52 -28.70 21.66
C LYS A 93 9.27 -30.22 21.55
N LYS A 94 9.24 -30.79 20.35
CA LYS A 94 8.85 -32.20 20.14
C LYS A 94 10.01 -33.18 19.94
N GLN A 95 11.26 -32.72 19.82
CA GLN A 95 12.45 -33.56 19.59
C GLN A 95 13.33 -33.82 20.83
N LYS A 96 12.87 -33.45 22.03
CA LYS A 96 13.54 -33.78 23.29
C LYS A 96 12.71 -34.80 24.08
N LYS A 97 12.61 -36.02 23.58
CA LYS A 97 12.16 -37.19 24.36
C LYS A 97 13.10 -38.35 24.09
#